data_AF-A0A7X9EEX6-F1
#
_entry.id   AF-A0A7X9EEX6-F1
#
_cell.length_a   1.000
_cell.length_b   1.000
_cell.length_c   1.000
_cell.angle_alpha   90.00
_cell.angle_beta   90.00
_cell.angle_gamma   90.00
#
_symmetry.space_group_name_H-M   'P 1'
#
loop_
_entity.id
_entity.type
_entity.pdbx_description
1 polymer ?
#
loop_
_entity_poly.entity_id
_entity_poly.type
_entity_poly.pdbx_seq_one_letter_code
_entity_poly.pdbx_strand_id
1 'polypeptide(L)'
;MSYKEIIEEKLSGSLKELENSLLNLKEELGKIASMVPQPPDVSTLSREIEEAIPEPAPQVVVKEVETTKEAAPRGIALNNKLLYYIGKLEYCSNQAEVLKEMLEFLKDYASRCFVCIVKENGAKVWNHFGCENLKIQSLTIDISKDPLLKSLLANRSRLILDNSVPDFIPVKDEPKRCLISPLLLKGKVAAFVYADSGSDGILDHYSIDILIKTASLVLDLMPLRPKRDPLPPTLEEIGIITKGEEKSASPSEELFVESGEYAESPLERTTPSKPPELEEVEAVEESKPFTPVEVVEEEPAVPEEIKVEAPPPPPKVEEEEPVPPEEMKEHESAKRFARLLVQEIGLYHPDEIERAKQEKNLLSLLRDDIEKSREAYEQRYKKPSIRKRDYFNKALIQYLANGDPSVLGK
;
A
#
# COMPACT_ATOMS: atom_id res chain seq x y z
N MET A 1 -27.90 63.59 -12.65
CA MET A 1 -27.94 62.12 -12.80
C MET A 1 -27.99 61.51 -11.42
N SER A 2 -28.91 60.57 -11.23
CA SER A 2 -29.06 59.81 -9.99
C SER A 2 -27.91 58.82 -9.86
N TYR A 3 -27.48 58.50 -8.63
CA TYR A 3 -26.43 57.51 -8.37
C TYR A 3 -26.72 56.14 -9.01
N LYS A 4 -28.01 55.79 -9.19
CA LYS A 4 -28.41 54.57 -9.90
C LYS A 4 -28.03 54.59 -11.38
N GLU A 5 -28.20 55.72 -12.05
CA GLU A 5 -27.90 55.87 -13.49
C GLU A 5 -26.40 55.73 -13.75
N ILE A 6 -25.56 56.25 -12.85
CA ILE A 6 -24.09 56.15 -12.94
C ILE A 6 -23.61 54.71 -12.73
N ILE A 7 -24.27 53.96 -11.84
CA ILE A 7 -23.94 52.55 -11.58
C ILE A 7 -24.36 51.69 -12.78
N GLU A 8 -25.55 51.90 -13.33
CA GLU A 8 -26.02 51.17 -14.52
C GLU A 8 -25.13 51.41 -15.74
N GLU A 9 -24.68 52.66 -15.95
CA GLU A 9 -23.78 53.00 -17.05
C GLU A 9 -22.41 52.32 -16.91
N LYS A 10 -21.83 52.31 -15.69
CA LYS A 10 -20.57 51.61 -15.42
C LYS A 10 -20.70 50.10 -15.56
N LEU A 11 -21.78 49.51 -15.05
CA LEU A 11 -22.01 48.07 -15.14
C LEU A 11 -22.20 47.62 -16.59
N SER A 12 -22.93 48.43 -17.38
CA SER A 12 -23.10 48.21 -18.82
C SER A 12 -21.78 48.31 -19.57
N GLY A 13 -20.93 49.28 -19.22
CA GLY A 13 -19.59 49.43 -19.78
C GLY A 13 -18.71 48.20 -19.50
N SER A 14 -18.63 47.77 -18.24
CA SER A 14 -17.84 46.58 -17.86
C SER A 14 -18.38 45.28 -18.47
N LEU A 15 -19.70 45.13 -18.62
CA LEU A 15 -20.28 43.97 -19.29
C LEU A 15 -19.91 43.92 -20.77
N LYS A 16 -19.90 45.07 -21.47
CA LYS A 16 -19.46 45.15 -22.86
C LYS A 16 -17.96 44.86 -23.02
N GLU A 17 -17.13 45.33 -22.10
CA GLU A 17 -15.69 45.01 -22.09
C GLU A 17 -15.44 43.51 -21.87
N LEU A 18 -16.22 42.89 -20.98
CA LEU A 18 -16.15 41.44 -20.74
C LEU A 18 -16.57 40.65 -21.98
N GLU A 19 -17.66 41.07 -22.63
CA GLU A 19 -18.18 40.44 -23.85
C GLU A 19 -17.16 40.50 -25.00
N ASN A 20 -16.54 41.67 -25.20
CA ASN A 20 -15.47 41.85 -26.18
C ASN A 20 -14.23 41.00 -25.84
N SER A 21 -13.88 40.88 -24.56
CA SER A 21 -12.75 40.06 -24.11
C SER A 21 -12.99 38.57 -24.33
N LEU A 22 -14.23 38.09 -24.11
CA LEU A 22 -14.63 36.71 -24.39
C LEU A 22 -14.64 36.41 -25.89
N LEU A 23 -15.07 37.37 -26.72
CA LEU A 23 -15.03 37.22 -28.17
C LEU A 23 -13.59 37.08 -28.67
N ASN A 24 -12.70 37.93 -28.18
CA ASN A 24 -11.27 37.89 -28.52
C ASN A 24 -10.62 36.58 -28.04
N LEU A 25 -10.95 36.11 -26.83
CA LEU A 25 -10.46 34.83 -26.31
C LEU A 25 -10.92 33.66 -27.17
N LYS A 26 -12.17 33.69 -27.66
CA LYS A 26 -12.74 32.67 -28.55
C LYS A 26 -12.02 32.63 -29.90
N GLU A 27 -11.66 33.79 -30.45
CA GLU A 27 -10.86 33.87 -31.68
C GLU A 27 -9.45 33.33 -31.48
N GLU A 28 -8.78 33.69 -30.38
CA GLU A 28 -7.45 33.16 -30.03
C GLU A 28 -7.46 31.65 -29.82
N LEU A 29 -8.47 31.11 -29.12
CA LEU A 29 -8.67 29.66 -28.98
C LEU A 29 -8.92 28.97 -30.33
N GLY A 30 -9.63 29.62 -31.24
CA GLY A 30 -9.84 29.12 -32.61
C GLY A 30 -8.55 29.04 -33.41
N LYS A 31 -7.67 30.05 -33.29
CA LYS A 31 -6.33 30.04 -33.91
C LYS A 31 -5.47 28.92 -33.35
N ILE A 32 -5.44 28.76 -32.02
CA ILE A 32 -4.68 27.68 -31.38
C ILE A 32 -5.21 26.30 -31.80
N ALA A 33 -6.53 26.11 -31.84
CA ALA A 33 -7.14 24.87 -32.31
C ALA A 33 -6.78 24.55 -33.77
N SER A 34 -6.62 25.57 -34.62
CA SER A 34 -6.17 25.39 -36.01
C SER A 34 -4.67 25.12 -36.16
N MET A 35 -3.87 25.37 -35.12
CA MET A 35 -2.43 25.06 -35.07
C MET A 35 -2.13 23.68 -34.48
N VAL A 36 -3.13 23.00 -33.89
CA VAL A 36 -3.00 21.59 -33.49
C VAL A 36 -3.06 20.75 -34.76
N PRO A 37 -1.98 20.04 -35.14
CA PRO A 37 -2.01 19.17 -36.30
C PRO A 37 -3.06 18.06 -36.06
N GLN A 38 -4.02 17.94 -36.96
CA GLN A 38 -4.93 16.81 -36.98
C GLN A 38 -4.09 15.53 -37.13
N PRO A 39 -4.33 14.46 -36.33
CA PRO A 39 -3.62 13.21 -36.51
C PRO A 39 -3.87 12.70 -37.93
N PRO A 40 -2.84 12.19 -38.64
CA PRO A 40 -3.03 11.67 -39.99
C PRO A 40 -4.03 10.51 -39.98
N ASP A 41 -4.86 10.47 -41.02
CA ASP A 41 -5.89 9.45 -41.17
C ASP A 41 -5.26 8.05 -41.18
N VAL A 42 -5.84 7.11 -40.44
CA VAL A 42 -5.30 5.76 -40.16
C VAL A 42 -5.04 4.98 -41.46
N SER A 43 -5.77 5.33 -42.53
CA SER A 43 -5.61 4.80 -43.89
C SER A 43 -4.28 5.19 -44.55
N THR A 44 -3.75 6.39 -44.27
CA THR A 44 -2.50 6.90 -44.84
C THR A 44 -1.28 6.33 -44.14
N LEU A 45 -1.32 6.20 -42.81
CA LEU A 45 -0.29 5.54 -42.01
C LEU A 45 -0.14 4.06 -42.37
N SER A 46 -1.25 3.36 -42.62
CA SER A 46 -1.21 1.95 -43.01
C SER A 46 -0.49 1.74 -44.36
N ARG A 47 -0.69 2.66 -45.30
CA ARG A 47 -0.05 2.60 -46.63
C ARG A 47 1.42 2.97 -46.60
N GLU A 48 1.82 3.96 -45.80
CA GLU A 48 3.24 4.32 -45.61
C GLU A 48 4.02 3.23 -44.89
N ILE A 49 3.39 2.49 -43.96
CA ILE A 49 3.99 1.34 -43.30
C ILE A 49 4.13 0.17 -44.27
N GLU A 50 3.14 -0.10 -45.13
CA GLU A 50 3.22 -1.15 -46.16
C GLU A 50 4.28 -0.85 -47.24
N GLU A 51 4.44 0.42 -47.62
CA GLU A 51 5.42 0.86 -48.62
C GLU A 51 6.86 0.95 -48.08
N ALA A 52 7.02 1.02 -46.75
CA ALA A 52 8.32 1.08 -46.06
C ALA A 52 8.87 -0.29 -45.60
N ILE A 53 8.16 -1.40 -45.83
CA ILE A 53 8.64 -2.75 -45.54
C ILE A 53 9.48 -3.24 -46.74
N PRO A 54 10.82 -3.38 -46.60
CA PRO A 54 11.63 -3.94 -47.67
C PRO A 54 11.32 -5.44 -47.86
N GLU A 55 11.24 -5.89 -49.12
CA GLU A 55 11.09 -7.30 -49.46
C GLU A 55 12.19 -8.17 -48.81
N PRO A 56 11.87 -9.40 -48.37
CA PRO A 56 12.82 -10.25 -47.67
C PRO A 56 13.96 -10.69 -48.60
N ALA A 57 15.18 -10.25 -48.29
CA ALA A 57 16.39 -10.70 -48.96
C ALA A 57 16.66 -12.20 -48.67
N PRO A 58 17.27 -12.94 -49.62
CA PRO A 58 17.51 -14.38 -49.47
C PRO A 58 18.51 -14.67 -48.34
N GLN A 59 18.28 -15.80 -47.65
CA GLN A 59 19.04 -16.24 -46.48
C GLN A 59 20.56 -16.28 -46.75
N VAL A 60 21.29 -15.43 -46.03
CA VAL A 60 22.76 -15.44 -46.02
C VAL A 60 23.24 -16.37 -44.91
N VAL A 61 24.03 -17.37 -45.31
CA VAL A 61 24.74 -18.30 -44.44
C VAL A 61 25.63 -17.53 -43.46
N VAL A 62 25.35 -17.68 -42.16
CA VAL A 62 26.11 -17.04 -41.08
C VAL A 62 27.51 -17.66 -41.03
N LYS A 63 28.54 -16.85 -41.31
CA LYS A 63 29.90 -17.08 -40.83
C LYS A 63 30.09 -16.27 -39.56
N GLU A 64 30.48 -16.97 -38.50
CA GLU A 64 30.84 -16.42 -37.19
C GLU A 64 31.87 -15.29 -37.34
N VAL A 65 31.52 -14.11 -36.82
CA VAL A 65 32.49 -13.08 -36.43
C VAL A 65 32.03 -12.53 -35.08
N GLU A 66 32.93 -12.65 -34.12
CA GLU A 66 32.81 -12.27 -32.72
C GLU A 66 32.42 -10.78 -32.57
N THR A 67 31.30 -10.52 -31.89
CA THR A 67 30.94 -9.18 -31.42
C THR A 67 30.89 -9.14 -29.91
N THR A 68 31.71 -8.24 -29.37
CA THR A 68 31.70 -7.65 -28.03
C THR A 68 30.29 -7.50 -27.43
N LYS A 69 30.18 -7.90 -26.16
CA LYS A 69 29.00 -7.81 -25.31
C LYS A 69 28.44 -6.38 -25.24
N GLU A 70 27.40 -6.11 -26.00
CA GLU A 70 26.43 -5.07 -25.68
C GLU A 70 25.23 -5.76 -25.01
N ALA A 71 24.93 -5.34 -23.78
CA ALA A 71 23.97 -5.99 -22.92
C ALA A 71 22.55 -5.88 -23.50
N ALA A 72 21.91 -7.02 -23.72
CA ALA A 72 20.50 -7.15 -24.05
C ALA A 72 19.60 -6.34 -23.09
N PRO A 73 18.41 -5.89 -23.54
CA PRO A 73 17.43 -5.28 -22.65
C PRO A 73 17.15 -6.28 -21.52
N ARG A 74 17.46 -5.87 -20.29
CA ARG A 74 17.27 -6.69 -19.10
C ARG A 74 15.83 -7.15 -19.10
N GLY A 75 15.64 -8.47 -19.24
CA GLY A 75 14.36 -9.12 -19.06
C GLY A 75 13.71 -8.62 -17.77
N ILE A 76 12.40 -8.42 -17.82
CA ILE A 76 11.57 -8.05 -16.69
C ILE A 76 11.67 -9.18 -15.66
N ALA A 77 12.69 -9.11 -14.81
CA ALA A 77 12.69 -9.83 -13.56
C ALA A 77 11.49 -9.28 -12.79
N LEU A 78 10.56 -10.15 -12.37
CA LEU A 78 9.48 -9.75 -11.47
C LEU A 78 10.11 -8.93 -10.33
N ASN A 79 9.75 -7.66 -10.28
CA ASN A 79 10.50 -6.65 -9.54
C ASN A 79 10.08 -6.66 -8.06
N ASN A 80 10.34 -7.79 -7.37
CA ASN A 80 10.03 -7.96 -5.95
C ASN A 80 10.87 -7.01 -5.05
N LYS A 81 11.81 -6.26 -5.63
CA LYS A 81 12.61 -5.26 -4.91
C LYS A 81 11.75 -4.17 -4.28
N LEU A 82 10.79 -3.60 -5.00
CA LEU A 82 9.92 -2.55 -4.44
C LEU A 82 9.12 -3.10 -3.26
N LEU A 83 8.58 -4.31 -3.42
CA LEU A 83 7.83 -5.00 -2.36
C LEU A 83 8.72 -5.29 -1.14
N TYR A 84 9.96 -5.75 -1.36
CA TYR A 84 10.95 -5.94 -0.31
C TYR A 84 11.28 -4.62 0.41
N TYR A 85 11.45 -3.51 -0.32
CA TYR A 85 11.71 -2.20 0.28
C TYR A 85 10.54 -1.71 1.13
N ILE A 86 9.30 -1.90 0.65
CA ILE A 86 8.08 -1.58 1.43
C ILE A 86 8.05 -2.41 2.72
N GLY A 87 8.29 -3.72 2.62
CA GLY A 87 8.39 -4.60 3.79
C GLY A 87 9.45 -4.08 4.76
N LYS A 88 10.67 -3.84 4.29
CA LYS A 88 11.77 -3.35 5.14
C LYS A 88 11.45 -2.03 5.83
N LEU A 89 10.77 -1.09 5.16
CA LEU A 89 10.32 0.16 5.79
C LEU A 89 9.33 -0.08 6.93
N GLU A 90 8.39 -1.01 6.79
CA GLU A 90 7.39 -1.31 7.83
C GLU A 90 8.02 -1.71 9.17
N TYR A 91 9.15 -2.42 9.11
CA TYR A 91 9.83 -3.02 10.25
C TYR A 91 11.00 -2.18 10.81
N CYS A 92 11.34 -1.02 10.22
CA CYS A 92 12.37 -0.12 10.76
C CYS A 92 12.11 0.23 12.23
N SER A 93 13.09 0.27 13.12
CA SER A 93 12.85 0.41 14.56
C SER A 93 12.73 1.86 15.07
N ASN A 94 13.27 2.84 14.35
CA ASN A 94 13.23 4.26 14.73
C ASN A 94 12.98 5.18 13.51
N GLN A 95 12.58 6.43 13.75
CA GLN A 95 12.27 7.40 12.68
C GLN A 95 13.48 7.68 11.78
N ALA A 96 14.69 7.73 12.35
CA ALA A 96 15.91 8.01 11.59
C ALA A 96 16.25 6.85 10.63
N GLU A 97 15.99 5.61 11.05
CA GLU A 97 16.15 4.42 10.23
C GLU A 97 15.18 4.42 9.05
N VAL A 98 13.90 4.77 9.26
CA VAL A 98 12.92 4.91 8.17
C VAL A 98 13.42 5.87 7.09
N LEU A 99 13.89 7.07 7.50
CA LEU A 99 14.39 8.07 6.55
C LEU A 99 15.67 7.60 5.83
N LYS A 100 16.58 6.92 6.54
CA LYS A 100 17.83 6.43 5.98
C LYS A 100 17.60 5.31 4.98
N GLU A 101 16.80 4.31 5.35
CA GLU A 101 16.46 3.16 4.50
C GLU A 101 15.65 3.61 3.28
N MET A 102 14.66 4.49 3.47
CA MET A 102 13.91 5.10 2.36
C MET A 102 14.87 5.74 1.35
N LEU A 103 15.79 6.59 1.81
CA LEU A 103 16.74 7.25 0.91
C LEU A 103 17.68 6.25 0.21
N GLU A 104 18.06 5.17 0.87
CA GLU A 104 18.86 4.10 0.26
C GLU A 104 18.09 3.39 -0.86
N PHE A 105 16.81 3.08 -0.65
CA PHE A 105 15.95 2.41 -1.64
C PHE A 105 15.65 3.30 -2.86
N LEU A 106 15.60 4.62 -2.66
CA LEU A 106 15.37 5.57 -3.75
C LEU A 106 16.50 5.58 -4.80
N LYS A 107 17.71 5.11 -4.47
CA LYS A 107 18.84 5.01 -5.41
C LYS A 107 18.56 4.10 -6.60
N ASP A 108 17.69 3.11 -6.42
CA ASP A 108 17.30 2.19 -7.50
C ASP A 108 16.34 2.85 -8.51
N TYR A 109 15.71 3.98 -8.14
CA TYR A 109 14.63 4.60 -8.92
C TYR A 109 14.92 6.05 -9.35
N ALA A 110 15.96 6.69 -8.82
CA ALA A 110 16.38 8.05 -9.19
C ALA A 110 17.90 8.16 -9.27
N SER A 111 18.40 9.02 -10.15
CA SER A 111 19.83 9.32 -10.25
C SER A 111 20.32 10.27 -9.16
N ARG A 112 19.51 11.31 -8.85
CA ARG A 112 19.82 12.27 -7.79
C ARG A 112 18.62 12.45 -6.88
N CYS A 113 18.87 12.54 -5.58
CA CYS A 113 17.79 12.70 -4.60
C CYS A 113 18.30 13.39 -3.34
N PHE A 114 17.45 14.19 -2.71
CA PHE A 114 17.69 14.70 -1.38
C PHE A 114 16.40 14.87 -0.57
N VAL A 115 16.52 14.69 0.73
CA VAL A 115 15.41 14.84 1.69
C VAL A 115 15.59 16.16 2.43
N CYS A 116 14.57 17.00 2.39
CA CYS A 116 14.53 18.27 3.11
C CYS A 116 13.53 18.21 4.27
N ILE A 117 14.01 18.46 5.49
CA ILE A 117 13.14 18.57 6.67
C ILE A 117 12.59 19.99 6.74
N VAL A 118 11.28 20.10 6.86
CA VAL A 118 10.55 21.36 7.03
C VAL A 118 10.58 21.76 8.50
N LYS A 119 10.99 23.00 8.78
CA LYS A 119 10.97 23.61 10.10
C LYS A 119 10.41 25.02 10.00
N GLU A 120 9.28 25.27 10.64
CA GLU A 120 8.56 26.54 10.62
C GLU A 120 8.26 26.99 9.19
N ASN A 121 9.10 27.88 8.65
CA ASN A 121 8.95 28.48 7.33
C ASN A 121 10.14 28.22 6.40
N GLY A 122 11.08 27.37 6.84
CA GLY A 122 12.24 26.98 6.05
C GLY A 122 12.37 25.47 5.92
N ALA A 123 13.22 25.05 5.00
CA ALA A 123 13.63 23.66 4.89
C ALA A 123 15.15 23.53 4.81
N LYS A 124 15.67 22.45 5.41
CA LYS A 124 17.09 22.12 5.39
C LYS A 124 17.28 20.70 4.87
N VAL A 125 18.30 20.51 4.05
CA VAL A 125 18.69 19.19 3.58
C VAL A 125 19.16 18.35 4.77
N TRP A 126 18.53 17.19 4.95
CA TRP A 126 18.91 16.21 5.95
C TRP A 126 19.97 15.26 5.41
N ASN A 127 19.71 14.68 4.24
CA ASN A 127 20.61 13.73 3.58
C ASN A 127 20.31 13.66 2.08
N HIS A 128 21.26 13.14 1.29
CA HIS A 128 21.19 13.11 -0.16
C HIS A 128 22.06 12.03 -0.82
N PHE A 129 21.87 11.81 -2.11
CA PHE A 129 22.79 11.06 -2.99
C PHE A 129 22.77 11.65 -4.41
N GLY A 130 23.86 11.49 -5.16
CA GLY A 130 23.97 11.95 -6.55
C GLY A 130 24.10 13.46 -6.70
N CYS A 131 24.30 14.17 -5.59
CA CYS A 131 24.34 15.63 -5.50
C CYS A 131 25.69 16.16 -4.97
N GLU A 132 26.75 15.36 -5.02
CA GLU A 132 28.06 15.66 -4.42
C GLU A 132 28.67 16.95 -4.99
N ASN A 133 28.43 17.22 -6.27
CA ASN A 133 28.92 18.40 -6.98
C ASN A 133 28.16 19.70 -6.64
N LEU A 134 27.00 19.60 -5.97
CA LEU A 134 26.05 20.70 -5.82
C LEU A 134 26.11 21.38 -4.44
N LYS A 135 26.97 20.91 -3.51
CA LYS A 135 27.12 21.44 -2.14
C LYS A 135 25.79 21.65 -1.41
N ILE A 136 24.82 20.76 -1.60
CA ILE A 136 23.45 20.92 -1.10
C ILE A 136 23.31 20.85 0.43
N GLN A 137 24.30 20.33 1.15
CA GLN A 137 24.24 20.24 2.61
C GLN A 137 24.11 21.62 3.30
N SER A 138 24.61 22.70 2.67
CA SER A 138 24.46 24.07 3.16
C SER A 138 23.24 24.80 2.63
N LEU A 139 22.42 24.15 1.79
CA LEU A 139 21.24 24.75 1.19
C LEU A 139 20.18 24.99 2.26
N THR A 140 19.74 26.24 2.39
CA THR A 140 18.60 26.64 3.22
C THR A 140 17.52 27.19 2.30
N ILE A 141 16.36 26.56 2.34
CA ILE A 141 15.23 26.87 1.44
C ILE A 141 14.20 27.67 2.23
N ASP A 142 13.78 28.80 1.67
CA ASP A 142 12.73 29.66 2.24
C ASP A 142 11.40 29.33 1.57
N ILE A 143 10.53 28.61 2.27
CA ILE A 143 9.26 28.12 1.74
C ILE A 143 8.31 29.29 1.43
N SER A 144 8.43 30.41 2.15
CA SER A 144 7.60 31.60 1.91
C SER A 144 7.87 32.29 0.58
N LYS A 145 9.02 32.04 -0.05
CA LYS A 145 9.36 32.68 -1.33
C LYS A 145 8.99 31.81 -2.52
N ASP A 146 8.86 30.51 -2.31
CA ASP A 146 8.64 29.56 -3.40
C ASP A 146 7.15 29.17 -3.54
N PRO A 147 6.49 29.45 -4.69
CA PRO A 147 5.09 29.12 -4.90
C PRO A 147 4.83 27.61 -5.05
N LEU A 148 5.79 26.83 -5.55
CA LEU A 148 5.66 25.38 -5.71
C LEU A 148 5.65 24.71 -4.33
N LEU A 149 6.56 25.10 -3.44
CA LEU A 149 6.59 24.56 -2.07
C LEU A 149 5.37 24.99 -1.27
N LYS A 150 4.85 26.20 -1.44
CA LYS A 150 3.55 26.58 -0.84
C LYS A 150 2.42 25.68 -1.30
N SER A 151 2.35 25.39 -2.60
CA SER A 151 1.37 24.47 -3.17
C SER A 151 1.54 23.05 -2.61
N LEU A 152 2.78 22.57 -2.50
CA LEU A 152 3.13 21.27 -1.90
C LEU A 152 2.62 21.17 -0.45
N LEU A 153 2.86 22.21 0.36
CA LEU A 153 2.44 22.25 1.76
C LEU A 153 0.91 22.31 1.91
N ALA A 154 0.24 23.06 1.03
CA ALA A 154 -1.22 23.20 1.04
C ALA A 154 -1.94 21.93 0.57
N ASN A 155 -1.54 21.41 -0.60
CA ASN A 155 -2.21 20.30 -1.28
C ASN A 155 -1.73 18.93 -0.82
N ARG A 156 -0.54 18.85 -0.21
CA ARG A 156 0.06 17.59 0.28
C ARG A 156 0.16 16.52 -0.81
N SER A 157 0.30 16.97 -2.05
CA SER A 157 0.36 16.13 -3.24
C SER A 157 1.69 16.32 -3.94
N ARG A 158 2.18 15.25 -4.58
CA ARG A 158 3.43 15.29 -5.33
C ARG A 158 3.35 16.28 -6.50
N LEU A 159 4.50 16.87 -6.83
CA LEU A 159 4.69 17.75 -7.98
C LEU A 159 5.67 17.08 -8.94
N ILE A 160 5.32 17.05 -10.23
CA ILE A 160 6.19 16.53 -11.30
C ILE A 160 6.43 17.69 -12.27
N LEU A 161 7.69 17.87 -12.63
CA LEU A 161 8.13 18.93 -13.53
C LEU A 161 8.93 18.29 -14.66
N ASP A 162 8.57 18.65 -15.89
CA ASP A 162 9.26 18.22 -17.11
C ASP A 162 10.16 19.35 -17.60
N ASN A 163 11.38 19.00 -18.01
CA ASN A 163 12.40 19.90 -18.57
C ASN A 163 12.56 21.22 -17.79
N SER A 164 12.38 21.16 -16.47
CA SER A 164 12.47 22.31 -15.58
C SER A 164 12.84 21.85 -14.18
N VAL A 165 13.54 22.72 -13.48
CA VAL A 165 13.97 22.52 -12.09
C VAL A 165 13.49 23.71 -11.28
N PRO A 166 12.99 23.51 -10.05
CA PRO A 166 12.69 24.61 -9.16
C PRO A 166 13.92 25.48 -8.86
N ASP A 167 13.71 26.80 -8.79
CA ASP A 167 14.78 27.80 -8.61
C ASP A 167 15.64 27.60 -7.35
N PHE A 168 15.07 27.00 -6.30
CA PHE A 168 15.80 26.74 -5.06
C PHE A 168 16.81 25.60 -5.15
N ILE A 169 16.83 24.85 -6.25
CA ILE A 169 17.73 23.71 -6.43
C ILE A 169 18.94 24.16 -7.25
N PRO A 170 20.16 24.07 -6.70
CA PRO A 170 21.36 24.59 -7.34
C PRO A 170 21.90 23.64 -8.42
N VAL A 171 21.06 23.21 -9.37
CA VAL A 171 21.44 22.31 -10.47
C VAL A 171 21.90 23.14 -11.67
N LYS A 172 23.03 22.75 -12.28
CA LYS A 172 23.51 23.36 -13.54
C LYS A 172 23.04 22.62 -14.79
N ASP A 173 22.88 21.31 -14.69
CA ASP A 173 22.41 20.44 -15.77
C ASP A 173 20.95 20.08 -15.54
N GLU A 174 20.06 20.68 -16.33
CA GLU A 174 18.61 20.49 -16.21
C GLU A 174 18.23 19.04 -16.57
N PRO A 175 17.59 18.29 -15.65
CA PRO A 175 17.11 16.95 -15.91
C PRO A 175 15.86 17.00 -16.81
N LYS A 176 15.62 15.91 -17.55
CA LYS A 176 14.41 15.75 -18.38
C LYS A 176 13.13 15.80 -17.56
N ARG A 177 13.19 15.28 -16.34
CA ARG A 177 12.08 15.24 -15.39
C ARG A 177 12.61 15.27 -13.97
N CYS A 178 11.90 15.97 -13.09
CA CYS A 178 12.09 15.92 -11.65
C CYS A 178 10.76 15.78 -10.90
N LEU A 179 10.85 15.35 -9.65
CA LEU A 179 9.73 15.07 -8.74
C LEU A 179 10.01 15.74 -7.40
N ILE A 180 8.97 16.33 -6.81
CA ILE A 180 8.94 16.70 -5.39
C ILE A 180 7.76 15.98 -4.76
N SER A 181 8.01 15.09 -3.80
CA SER A 181 6.94 14.38 -3.09
C SER A 181 6.99 14.69 -1.59
N PRO A 182 5.84 15.00 -0.95
CA PRO A 182 5.79 15.34 0.46
C PRO A 182 5.86 14.08 1.33
N LEU A 183 6.67 14.15 2.39
CA LEU A 183 6.65 13.19 3.48
C LEU A 183 5.77 13.73 4.60
N LEU A 184 4.69 13.01 4.87
CA LEU A 184 3.66 13.42 5.82
C LEU A 184 3.94 12.85 7.21
N LEU A 185 3.70 13.66 8.22
CA LEU A 185 3.64 13.25 9.62
C LEU A 185 2.39 13.86 10.26
N LYS A 186 1.47 13.01 10.72
CA LYS A 186 0.16 13.34 11.29
C LYS A 186 -0.64 14.26 10.35
N GLY A 187 -0.60 13.95 9.05
CA GLY A 187 -1.26 14.71 8.00
C GLY A 187 -0.64 16.07 7.66
N LYS A 188 0.51 16.44 8.23
CA LYS A 188 1.27 17.66 7.87
C LYS A 188 2.53 17.31 7.09
N VAL A 189 2.98 18.18 6.19
CA VAL A 189 4.25 18.01 5.47
C VAL A 189 5.40 18.26 6.45
N ALA A 190 6.03 17.19 6.93
CA ALA A 190 7.16 17.26 7.86
C ALA A 190 8.51 17.30 7.12
N ALA A 191 8.56 16.68 5.95
CA ALA A 191 9.68 16.76 5.04
C ALA A 191 9.16 16.69 3.60
N PHE A 192 10.02 16.99 2.63
CA PHE A 192 9.76 16.67 1.23
C PHE A 192 11.02 16.07 0.62
N VAL A 193 10.83 15.26 -0.41
CA VAL A 193 11.89 14.61 -1.15
C VAL A 193 11.91 15.19 -2.54
N TYR A 194 13.08 15.66 -2.98
CA TYR A 194 13.35 15.95 -4.37
C TYR A 194 14.07 14.78 -5.00
N ALA A 195 13.65 14.37 -6.19
CA ALA A 195 14.33 13.37 -7.00
C ALA A 195 14.34 13.79 -8.48
N ASP A 196 15.44 13.51 -9.18
CA ASP A 196 15.53 13.76 -10.62
C ASP A 196 16.26 12.66 -11.40
N SER A 197 16.11 12.75 -12.72
CA SER A 197 16.72 11.81 -13.68
C SER A 197 18.22 12.03 -13.91
N GLY A 198 18.82 13.08 -13.35
CA GLY A 198 20.22 13.44 -13.59
C GLY A 198 20.59 13.45 -15.08
N SER A 199 21.87 13.17 -15.36
CA SER A 199 22.38 12.88 -16.71
C SER A 199 22.00 11.48 -17.19
N ASP A 200 21.83 10.54 -16.26
CA ASP A 200 21.74 9.10 -16.53
C ASP A 200 20.32 8.66 -16.90
N GLY A 201 19.33 9.55 -16.79
CA GLY A 201 17.99 9.41 -17.32
C GLY A 201 17.04 8.55 -16.48
N ILE A 202 17.47 8.00 -15.34
CA ILE A 202 16.65 7.07 -14.56
C ILE A 202 15.77 7.86 -13.58
N LEU A 203 14.46 7.84 -13.81
CA LEU A 203 13.47 8.36 -12.86
C LEU A 203 12.16 7.56 -12.93
N ASP A 204 11.98 6.61 -12.02
CA ASP A 204 10.69 5.97 -11.78
C ASP A 204 9.93 6.68 -10.65
N HIS A 205 9.25 7.75 -11.05
CA HIS A 205 8.46 8.59 -10.16
C HIS A 205 7.27 7.87 -9.48
N TYR A 206 6.83 6.69 -9.93
CA TYR A 206 5.78 5.92 -9.26
C TYR A 206 6.35 5.17 -8.06
N SER A 207 7.43 4.40 -8.27
CA SER A 207 8.09 3.66 -7.20
C SER A 207 8.61 4.59 -6.09
N ILE A 208 9.16 5.75 -6.46
CA ILE A 208 9.60 6.77 -5.51
C ILE A 208 8.43 7.26 -4.65
N ASP A 209 7.31 7.62 -5.27
CA ASP A 209 6.15 8.16 -4.55
C ASP A 209 5.50 7.11 -3.64
N ILE A 210 5.48 5.84 -4.07
CA ILE A 210 5.03 4.71 -3.24
C ILE A 210 5.92 4.59 -1.99
N LEU A 211 7.25 4.60 -2.14
CA LEU A 211 8.17 4.50 -1.00
C LEU A 211 8.00 5.66 -0.01
N ILE A 212 7.83 6.88 -0.51
CA ILE A 212 7.64 8.08 0.34
C ILE A 212 6.30 8.05 1.07
N LYS A 213 5.22 7.63 0.39
CA LYS A 213 3.91 7.44 1.03
C LYS A 213 3.95 6.35 2.09
N THR A 214 4.60 5.22 1.80
CA THR A 214 4.81 4.14 2.77
C THR A 214 5.60 4.66 3.97
N ALA A 215 6.71 5.36 3.76
CA ALA A 215 7.50 5.95 4.86
C ALA A 215 6.65 6.92 5.71
N SER A 216 5.81 7.74 5.09
CA SER A 216 4.88 8.63 5.79
C SER A 216 3.91 7.87 6.69
N LEU A 217 3.29 6.80 6.17
CA LEU A 217 2.39 5.94 6.93
C LEU A 217 3.10 5.21 8.07
N VAL A 218 4.31 4.68 7.82
CA VAL A 218 5.13 3.99 8.81
C VAL A 218 5.51 4.91 9.96
N LEU A 219 5.81 6.18 9.67
CA LEU A 219 6.10 7.21 10.68
C LEU A 219 4.86 7.59 11.49
N ASP A 220 3.70 7.69 10.85
CA ASP A 220 2.42 8.00 11.51
C ASP A 220 1.96 6.88 12.44
N LEU A 221 2.13 5.63 12.02
CA LEU A 221 1.77 4.45 12.81
C LEU A 221 2.79 4.13 13.90
N MET A 222 3.98 4.73 13.85
CA MET A 222 5.08 4.41 14.75
C MET A 222 4.74 4.54 16.24
N PRO A 223 4.07 5.60 16.71
CA PRO A 223 3.71 5.73 18.12
C PRO A 223 2.70 4.67 18.61
N LEU A 224 2.01 3.99 17.69
CA LEU A 224 0.99 2.97 18.01
C LEU A 224 1.58 1.55 18.10
N ARG A 225 2.85 1.35 17.71
CA ARG A 225 3.54 0.05 17.73
C ARG A 225 4.74 0.10 18.68
N PRO A 226 4.54 -0.07 20.01
CA PRO A 226 5.61 0.05 21.01
C PRO A 226 6.68 -1.05 20.90
N LYS A 227 6.35 -2.17 20.25
CA LYS A 227 7.27 -3.25 19.92
C LYS A 227 7.17 -3.52 18.43
N ARG A 228 8.29 -3.41 17.71
CA ARG A 228 8.39 -3.84 16.31
C ARG A 228 8.95 -5.25 16.28
N ASP A 229 8.25 -6.13 15.59
CA ASP A 229 8.76 -7.46 15.27
C ASP A 229 9.93 -7.30 14.27
N PRO A 230 10.85 -8.26 14.18
CA PRO A 230 11.83 -8.25 13.10
C PRO A 230 11.14 -8.48 11.74
N LEU A 231 11.75 -7.98 10.67
CA LEU A 231 11.32 -8.27 9.30
C LEU A 231 11.27 -9.81 9.12
N PRO A 232 10.11 -10.42 8.81
CA PRO A 232 10.06 -11.84 8.51
C PRO A 232 10.85 -12.12 7.23
N PRO A 233 11.54 -13.27 7.14
CA PRO A 233 12.23 -13.64 5.91
C PRO A 233 11.23 -13.76 4.76
N THR A 234 11.61 -13.27 3.59
CA THR A 234 10.77 -13.36 2.38
C THR A 234 10.70 -14.81 1.86
N LEU A 235 9.64 -15.18 1.14
CA LEU A 235 9.49 -16.53 0.60
C LEU A 235 10.62 -16.90 -0.39
N GLU A 236 11.17 -15.89 -1.05
CA GLU A 236 12.36 -15.97 -1.89
C GLU A 236 13.63 -16.25 -1.07
N GLU A 237 13.79 -15.60 0.09
CA GLU A 237 14.91 -15.85 1.01
C GLU A 237 14.83 -17.22 1.70
N ILE A 238 13.62 -17.73 1.91
CA ILE A 238 13.37 -19.07 2.48
C ILE A 238 13.52 -20.16 1.39
N GLY A 239 13.66 -19.78 0.11
CA GLY A 239 13.84 -20.72 -1.01
C GLY A 239 12.56 -21.46 -1.42
N ILE A 240 11.39 -20.97 -1.03
CA ILE A 240 10.08 -21.53 -1.38
C ILE A 240 9.70 -21.15 -2.82
N ILE A 241 10.11 -19.96 -3.27
CA ILE A 241 9.98 -19.51 -4.65
C ILE A 241 11.34 -19.65 -5.32
N THR A 242 11.52 -20.67 -6.16
CA THR A 242 12.71 -20.76 -7.01
C THR A 242 12.60 -19.73 -8.13
N LYS A 243 13.69 -19.01 -8.38
CA LYS A 243 13.85 -18.18 -9.59
C LYS A 243 13.69 -19.14 -10.76
N GLY A 244 12.59 -19.04 -11.50
CA GLY A 244 12.24 -20.01 -12.54
C GLY A 244 13.44 -20.33 -13.41
N GLU A 245 14.02 -21.52 -13.22
CA GLU A 245 14.88 -22.10 -14.23
C GLU A 245 13.98 -22.31 -15.44
N GLU A 246 14.38 -21.78 -16.58
CA GLU A 246 13.74 -21.99 -17.87
C GLU A 246 13.73 -23.49 -18.16
N LYS A 247 12.73 -24.20 -17.64
CA LYS A 247 12.38 -25.52 -18.10
C LYS A 247 11.70 -25.33 -19.45
N SER A 248 12.50 -25.59 -20.49
CA SER A 248 12.11 -25.85 -21.87
C SER A 248 10.62 -26.14 -22.01
N ALA A 249 9.94 -25.23 -22.71
CA ALA A 249 8.54 -25.36 -23.09
C ALA A 249 8.32 -26.66 -23.90
N SER A 250 7.54 -27.58 -23.36
CA SER A 250 6.76 -28.54 -24.16
C SER A 250 5.40 -27.93 -24.47
N PRO A 251 4.85 -28.10 -25.69
CA PRO A 251 3.72 -27.32 -26.14
C PRO A 251 2.37 -27.86 -25.63
N SER A 252 1.43 -26.91 -25.56
CA SER A 252 -0.04 -27.03 -25.61
C SER A 252 -0.76 -27.73 -24.46
N GLU A 253 -1.54 -26.93 -23.70
CA GLU A 253 -3.00 -27.05 -23.68
C GLU A 253 -3.62 -25.66 -23.50
N GLU A 254 -4.35 -25.21 -24.52
CA GLU A 254 -5.12 -23.99 -24.54
C GLU A 254 -6.33 -24.13 -23.60
N LEU A 255 -6.30 -23.43 -22.46
CA LEU A 255 -7.45 -23.26 -21.57
C LEU A 255 -7.92 -21.81 -21.59
N PHE A 256 -8.22 -21.28 -22.77
CA PHE A 256 -9.11 -20.15 -22.92
C PHE A 256 -10.08 -20.45 -24.07
N VAL A 257 -11.20 -21.09 -23.70
CA VAL A 257 -12.35 -21.19 -24.58
C VAL A 257 -13.03 -19.83 -24.56
N GLU A 258 -12.90 -19.14 -25.70
CA GLU A 258 -13.67 -17.97 -26.08
C GLU A 258 -15.13 -18.41 -26.35
N SER A 259 -16.04 -18.02 -25.44
CA SER A 259 -17.49 -18.06 -25.62
C SER A 259 -18.11 -17.15 -24.56
N GLY A 260 -18.93 -16.14 -24.84
CA GLY A 260 -19.54 -15.73 -26.10
C GLY A 260 -20.12 -14.31 -26.00
N GLU A 261 -20.80 -13.95 -27.08
CA GLU A 261 -21.31 -12.65 -27.49
C GLU A 261 -21.94 -11.77 -26.38
N TYR A 262 -21.54 -10.50 -26.40
CA TYR A 262 -22.19 -9.42 -25.67
C TYR A 262 -23.59 -9.15 -26.25
N ALA A 263 -24.63 -9.58 -25.55
CA ALA A 263 -25.96 -9.04 -25.74
C ALA A 263 -26.03 -7.65 -25.08
N GLU A 264 -26.16 -6.61 -25.89
CA GLU A 264 -26.51 -5.27 -25.45
C GLU A 264 -27.84 -5.30 -24.69
N SER A 265 -27.89 -4.70 -23.50
CA SER A 265 -29.15 -4.27 -22.88
C SER A 265 -28.97 -2.91 -22.20
N PRO A 266 -29.92 -1.96 -22.39
CA PRO A 266 -29.69 -0.55 -22.06
C PRO A 266 -29.62 -0.26 -20.55
N LEU A 267 -28.71 0.66 -20.20
CA LEU A 267 -28.53 1.22 -18.87
C LEU A 267 -29.76 2.06 -18.45
N GLU A 268 -30.57 1.54 -17.53
CA GLU A 268 -31.46 2.36 -16.71
C GLU A 268 -30.67 2.93 -15.51
N ARG A 269 -30.60 4.27 -15.48
CA ARG A 269 -30.09 5.06 -14.36
C ARG A 269 -31.02 4.91 -13.16
N THR A 270 -30.56 4.24 -12.11
CA THR A 270 -31.18 4.36 -10.78
C THR A 270 -30.29 5.20 -9.85
N THR A 271 -30.97 6.08 -9.15
CA THR A 271 -30.51 7.21 -8.34
C THR A 271 -29.64 6.85 -7.12
N PRO A 272 -28.82 7.81 -6.62
CA PRO A 272 -27.95 7.61 -5.46
C PRO A 272 -28.73 7.50 -4.14
N SER A 273 -28.34 6.52 -3.32
CA SER A 273 -28.89 6.27 -1.98
C SER A 273 -28.34 7.27 -0.95
N LYS A 274 -29.24 7.81 -0.12
CA LYS A 274 -29.06 8.81 0.94
C LYS A 274 -28.15 8.30 2.09
N PRO A 275 -27.26 9.13 2.67
CA PRO A 275 -26.52 8.82 3.91
C PRO A 275 -27.42 8.91 5.16
N PRO A 276 -27.12 8.15 6.24
CA PRO A 276 -27.87 8.24 7.49
C PRO A 276 -27.61 9.57 8.21
N GLU A 277 -28.71 10.12 8.71
CA GLU A 277 -28.88 11.41 9.39
C GLU A 277 -28.24 11.37 10.79
N LEU A 278 -27.37 12.34 11.08
CA LEU A 278 -26.81 12.60 12.41
C LEU A 278 -27.79 13.50 13.17
N GLU A 279 -28.26 13.07 14.35
CA GLU A 279 -28.97 13.95 15.28
C GLU A 279 -28.02 14.99 15.87
N GLU A 280 -28.50 16.24 15.85
CA GLU A 280 -27.88 17.44 16.38
C GLU A 280 -27.77 17.42 17.91
N VAL A 281 -26.62 17.84 18.42
CA VAL A 281 -26.49 18.42 19.76
C VAL A 281 -25.77 19.76 19.63
N GLU A 282 -26.55 20.85 19.66
CA GLU A 282 -26.10 22.23 19.86
C GLU A 282 -25.51 22.38 21.28
N ALA A 283 -24.25 22.86 21.39
CA ALA A 283 -23.84 24.21 21.85
C ALA A 283 -24.13 24.52 23.34
N VAL A 284 -23.27 25.13 24.19
CA VAL A 284 -21.97 25.82 24.10
C VAL A 284 -21.48 26.11 25.55
N GLU A 285 -20.15 26.26 25.74
CA GLU A 285 -19.38 27.00 26.80
C GLU A 285 -19.37 26.55 28.29
N GLU A 286 -18.22 26.10 28.81
CA GLU A 286 -17.10 26.84 29.46
C GLU A 286 -17.30 27.20 30.95
N SER A 287 -16.54 26.53 31.84
CA SER A 287 -15.63 27.15 32.83
C SER A 287 -15.02 26.11 33.80
N LYS A 288 -13.72 26.24 34.07
CA LYS A 288 -12.89 25.47 35.04
C LYS A 288 -13.00 26.10 36.46
N PRO A 289 -12.22 25.69 37.50
CA PRO A 289 -11.62 24.40 37.91
C PRO A 289 -11.90 24.05 39.41
N PHE A 290 -11.46 22.87 39.87
CA PHE A 290 -10.76 22.56 41.15
C PHE A 290 -11.12 21.16 41.73
N THR A 291 -10.07 20.38 42.02
CA THR A 291 -10.00 19.16 42.86
C THR A 291 -10.01 19.53 44.37
N PRO A 292 -9.90 18.60 45.35
CA PRO A 292 -10.46 17.24 45.53
C PRO A 292 -11.00 17.02 46.99
N VAL A 293 -11.94 16.09 47.27
CA VAL A 293 -12.03 15.46 48.62
C VAL A 293 -12.59 14.03 48.55
N GLU A 294 -11.95 13.20 49.37
CA GLU A 294 -12.10 11.80 49.80
C GLU A 294 -13.42 11.50 50.55
N VAL A 295 -13.57 10.24 50.99
CA VAL A 295 -14.49 9.67 52.03
C VAL A 295 -15.65 8.78 51.54
N VAL A 296 -15.34 7.48 51.43
CA VAL A 296 -15.85 6.31 52.22
C VAL A 296 -17.33 6.24 52.66
N GLU A 297 -17.91 5.04 52.41
CA GLU A 297 -19.06 4.33 53.01
C GLU A 297 -20.47 4.94 52.92
N GLU A 298 -21.43 4.18 52.37
CA GLU A 298 -22.32 3.31 53.17
C GLU A 298 -23.19 2.43 52.25
N GLU A 299 -23.31 1.15 52.62
CA GLU A 299 -24.31 0.19 52.12
C GLU A 299 -25.70 0.59 52.65
N PRO A 300 -26.82 0.22 52.00
CA PRO A 300 -27.54 -0.94 52.55
C PRO A 300 -28.40 -1.78 51.57
N ALA A 301 -28.44 -3.08 51.91
CA ALA A 301 -29.59 -3.96 52.07
C ALA A 301 -30.61 -4.22 50.93
N VAL A 302 -30.67 -5.51 50.59
CA VAL A 302 -31.67 -6.26 49.81
C VAL A 302 -33.02 -6.40 50.56
N PRO A 303 -34.14 -6.60 49.85
CA PRO A 303 -35.09 -7.65 50.27
C PRO A 303 -35.54 -8.65 49.17
N GLU A 304 -35.51 -9.93 49.59
CA GLU A 304 -36.22 -11.19 49.25
C GLU A 304 -37.33 -11.22 48.15
N GLU A 305 -37.21 -12.10 47.15
CA GLU A 305 -37.79 -13.47 46.97
C GLU A 305 -39.14 -13.52 46.21
N ILE A 306 -39.20 -14.30 45.11
CA ILE A 306 -40.18 -15.38 44.85
C ILE A 306 -39.73 -16.22 43.63
N LYS A 307 -39.91 -17.52 43.81
CA LYS A 307 -39.49 -18.72 43.07
C LYS A 307 -40.29 -18.97 41.79
N VAL A 308 -39.61 -19.29 40.67
CA VAL A 308 -40.21 -19.99 39.51
C VAL A 308 -39.29 -21.12 39.04
N GLU A 309 -39.94 -22.22 38.71
CA GLU A 309 -39.52 -23.60 38.48
C GLU A 309 -38.62 -23.81 37.24
N ALA A 310 -37.69 -24.76 37.35
CA ALA A 310 -36.64 -25.04 36.38
C ALA A 310 -37.10 -25.99 35.24
N PRO A 311 -36.71 -25.73 33.97
CA PRO A 311 -36.71 -26.75 32.92
C PRO A 311 -35.41 -27.60 32.98
N PRO A 312 -35.40 -28.83 32.43
CA PRO A 312 -34.38 -29.86 32.68
C PRO A 312 -33.01 -29.53 32.06
N PRO A 313 -31.90 -30.07 32.60
CA PRO A 313 -30.56 -29.74 32.13
C PRO A 313 -30.25 -30.39 30.77
N PRO A 314 -29.63 -29.67 29.82
CA PRO A 314 -28.98 -30.27 28.66
C PRO A 314 -27.74 -31.09 29.06
N PRO A 315 -27.32 -32.05 28.22
CA PRO A 315 -26.36 -33.09 28.59
C PRO A 315 -24.98 -32.54 28.95
N LYS A 316 -24.41 -33.21 29.96
CA LYS A 316 -23.10 -33.04 30.59
C LYS A 316 -21.98 -32.84 29.56
N VAL A 317 -21.62 -31.59 29.31
CA VAL A 317 -20.31 -31.23 28.73
C VAL A 317 -19.31 -31.34 29.89
N GLU A 318 -18.26 -32.12 29.72
CA GLU A 318 -17.16 -32.22 30.68
C GLU A 318 -16.71 -30.80 31.07
N GLU A 319 -16.93 -30.44 32.35
CA GLU A 319 -16.52 -29.16 32.90
C GLU A 319 -14.99 -29.06 32.79
N GLU A 320 -14.52 -28.34 31.77
CA GLU A 320 -13.16 -27.82 31.77
C GLU A 320 -13.02 -26.90 32.99
N GLU A 321 -12.11 -27.26 33.91
CA GLU A 321 -11.81 -26.47 35.12
C GLU A 321 -11.72 -24.97 34.77
N PRO A 322 -12.35 -24.07 35.54
CA PRO A 322 -12.31 -22.65 35.24
C PRO A 322 -10.85 -22.17 35.20
N VAL A 323 -10.44 -21.61 34.05
CA VAL A 323 -9.09 -21.04 33.89
C VAL A 323 -8.98 -19.87 34.87
N PRO A 324 -7.93 -19.79 35.71
CA PRO A 324 -7.67 -18.61 36.51
C PRO A 324 -7.58 -17.35 35.61
N PRO A 325 -8.14 -16.19 36.01
CA PRO A 325 -8.19 -15.00 35.17
C PRO A 325 -6.82 -14.52 34.68
N GLU A 326 -5.75 -14.83 35.41
CA GLU A 326 -4.37 -14.52 35.02
C GLU A 326 -3.85 -15.37 33.85
N GLU A 327 -4.31 -16.62 33.70
CA GLU A 327 -3.88 -17.53 32.65
C GLU A 327 -4.78 -17.48 31.40
N MET A 328 -5.97 -16.87 31.50
CA MET A 328 -6.96 -16.81 30.41
C MET A 328 -6.38 -16.25 29.09
N LYS A 329 -5.55 -15.21 29.16
CA LYS A 329 -4.89 -14.60 27.99
C LYS A 329 -3.94 -15.58 27.29
N GLU A 330 -3.25 -16.42 28.05
CA GLU A 330 -2.33 -17.40 27.49
C GLU A 330 -3.06 -18.58 26.87
N HIS A 331 -4.16 -19.03 27.50
CA HIS A 331 -5.04 -20.04 26.92
C HIS A 331 -5.66 -19.56 25.60
N GLU A 332 -6.12 -18.30 25.52
CA GLU A 332 -6.59 -17.72 24.26
C GLU A 332 -5.49 -17.63 23.21
N SER A 333 -4.29 -17.19 23.61
CA SER A 333 -3.15 -17.08 22.71
C SER A 333 -2.74 -18.44 22.16
N ALA A 334 -2.70 -19.47 23.01
CA ALA A 334 -2.43 -20.84 22.62
C ALA A 334 -3.48 -21.39 21.65
N LYS A 335 -4.78 -21.13 21.91
CA LYS A 335 -5.86 -21.53 21.01
C LYS A 335 -5.74 -20.86 19.62
N ARG A 336 -5.37 -19.57 19.59
CA ARG A 336 -5.15 -18.83 18.33
C ARG A 336 -3.93 -19.38 17.58
N PHE A 337 -2.86 -19.71 18.28
CA PHE A 337 -1.64 -20.26 17.66
C PHE A 337 -1.86 -21.68 17.14
N ALA A 338 -2.57 -22.54 17.89
CA ALA A 338 -2.97 -23.86 17.41
C ALA A 338 -3.81 -23.78 16.13
N ARG A 339 -4.79 -22.87 16.08
CA ARG A 339 -5.58 -22.64 14.86
C ARG A 339 -4.71 -22.21 13.68
N LEU A 340 -3.76 -21.30 13.90
CA LEU A 340 -2.89 -20.80 12.85
C LEU A 340 -2.08 -21.94 12.21
N LEU A 341 -1.39 -22.74 13.02
CA LEU A 341 -0.55 -23.86 12.55
C LEU A 341 -1.38 -24.89 11.79
N VAL A 342 -2.57 -25.22 12.29
CA VAL A 342 -3.45 -26.20 11.63
C VAL A 342 -4.00 -25.66 10.30
N GLN A 343 -4.36 -24.37 10.23
CA GLN A 343 -4.80 -23.75 8.99
C GLN A 343 -3.68 -23.66 7.96
N GLU A 344 -2.43 -23.50 8.41
CA GLU A 344 -1.25 -23.51 7.54
C GLU A 344 -1.04 -24.88 6.88
N ILE A 345 -1.12 -25.98 7.63
CA ILE A 345 -1.14 -27.35 7.05
C ILE A 345 -2.26 -27.46 6.01
N GLY A 346 -3.42 -26.88 6.32
CA GLY A 346 -4.60 -26.76 5.45
C GLY A 346 -4.31 -26.15 4.08
N LEU A 347 -3.46 -25.14 4.03
CA LEU A 347 -3.15 -24.37 2.82
C LEU A 347 -2.08 -25.02 1.95
N TYR A 348 -1.13 -25.73 2.56
CA TYR A 348 -0.03 -26.37 1.82
C TYR A 348 -0.42 -27.72 1.21
N HIS A 349 -1.35 -28.45 1.83
CA HIS A 349 -1.66 -29.83 1.44
C HIS A 349 -3.16 -30.06 1.12
N PRO A 350 -3.80 -29.24 0.28
CA PRO A 350 -5.25 -29.36 0.03
C PRO A 350 -5.64 -30.74 -0.53
N ASP A 351 -4.88 -31.25 -1.51
CA ASP A 351 -5.17 -32.52 -2.18
C ASP A 351 -4.95 -33.74 -1.27
N GLU A 352 -3.99 -33.65 -0.35
CA GLU A 352 -3.71 -34.71 0.63
C GLU A 352 -4.78 -34.71 1.73
N ILE A 353 -5.26 -33.54 2.15
CA ILE A 353 -6.35 -33.44 3.12
C ILE A 353 -7.65 -34.03 2.54
N GLU A 354 -7.96 -33.77 1.28
CA GLU A 354 -9.14 -34.35 0.63
C GLU A 354 -9.04 -35.87 0.54
N ARG A 355 -7.87 -36.41 0.14
CA ARG A 355 -7.62 -37.86 0.13
C ARG A 355 -7.71 -38.46 1.54
N ALA A 356 -7.10 -37.80 2.52
CA ALA A 356 -7.13 -38.23 3.91
C ALA A 356 -8.54 -38.21 4.51
N LYS A 357 -9.41 -37.29 4.07
CA LYS A 357 -10.83 -37.29 4.44
C LYS A 357 -11.59 -38.48 3.89
N GLN A 358 -11.28 -38.91 2.67
CA GLN A 358 -11.89 -40.07 2.03
C GLN A 358 -11.41 -41.39 2.68
N GLU A 359 -10.11 -41.51 2.90
CA GLU A 359 -9.47 -42.71 3.43
C GLU A 359 -9.46 -42.79 4.98
N LYS A 360 -9.84 -41.69 5.66
CA LYS A 360 -9.86 -41.55 7.12
C LYS A 360 -8.51 -41.86 7.78
N ASN A 361 -7.44 -41.35 7.19
CA ASN A 361 -6.06 -41.66 7.56
C ASN A 361 -5.17 -40.40 7.68
N LEU A 362 -5.76 -39.27 8.10
CA LEU A 362 -5.12 -37.95 8.15
C LEU A 362 -3.78 -37.93 8.89
N LEU A 363 -3.70 -38.57 10.06
CA LEU A 363 -2.47 -38.61 10.87
C LEU A 363 -1.35 -39.41 10.18
N SER A 364 -1.69 -40.34 9.30
CA SER A 364 -0.69 -41.14 8.57
C SER A 364 -0.18 -40.42 7.32
N LEU A 365 -1.06 -39.72 6.61
CA LEU A 365 -0.74 -39.06 5.35
C LEU A 365 0.02 -37.75 5.57
N LEU A 366 -0.40 -36.96 6.57
CA LEU A 366 0.20 -35.65 6.92
C LEU A 366 1.05 -35.73 8.19
N ARG A 367 1.63 -36.91 8.46
CA ARG A 367 2.32 -37.18 9.72
C ARG A 367 3.44 -36.16 9.99
N ASP A 368 4.28 -35.92 9.00
CA ASP A 368 5.48 -35.09 9.16
C ASP A 368 5.11 -33.63 9.44
N ASP A 369 4.14 -33.08 8.72
CA ASP A 369 3.68 -31.69 8.89
C ASP A 369 2.90 -31.48 10.19
N ILE A 370 2.08 -32.47 10.58
CA ILE A 370 1.36 -32.45 11.86
C ILE A 370 2.36 -32.51 13.03
N GLU A 371 3.35 -33.40 12.97
CA GLU A 371 4.34 -33.55 14.05
C GLU A 371 5.22 -32.31 14.17
N LYS A 372 5.69 -31.76 13.04
CA LYS A 372 6.47 -30.51 13.01
C LYS A 372 5.69 -29.32 13.59
N SER A 373 4.41 -29.20 13.22
CA SER A 373 3.53 -28.15 13.73
C SER A 373 3.20 -28.35 15.22
N ARG A 374 3.03 -29.60 15.66
CA ARG A 374 2.84 -29.94 17.07
C ARG A 374 4.07 -29.59 17.89
N GLU A 375 5.26 -29.90 17.40
CA GLU A 375 6.52 -29.56 18.07
C GLU A 375 6.67 -28.04 18.21
N ALA A 376 6.40 -27.27 17.16
CA ALA A 376 6.42 -25.81 17.20
C ALA A 376 5.42 -25.24 18.24
N TYR A 377 4.23 -25.84 18.33
CA TYR A 377 3.22 -25.50 19.34
C TYR A 377 3.73 -25.78 20.76
N GLU A 378 4.24 -26.98 21.01
CA GLU A 378 4.72 -27.41 22.33
C GLU A 378 5.98 -26.68 22.80
N GLN A 379 6.84 -26.26 21.85
CA GLN A 379 8.01 -25.45 22.13
C GLN A 379 7.63 -24.06 22.63
N ARG A 380 6.55 -23.48 22.10
CA ARG A 380 6.05 -22.15 22.48
C ARG A 380 5.23 -22.19 23.77
N TYR A 381 4.41 -23.23 23.96
CA TYR A 381 3.53 -23.37 25.12
C TYR A 381 3.92 -24.58 25.98
N LYS A 382 4.96 -24.39 26.80
CA LYS A 382 5.50 -25.43 27.71
C LYS A 382 4.74 -25.58 29.02
N LYS A 383 3.75 -24.71 29.30
CA LYS A 383 3.03 -24.72 30.57
C LYS A 383 2.12 -25.96 30.71
N PRO A 384 2.14 -26.67 31.86
CA PRO A 384 1.29 -27.85 32.08
C PRO A 384 -0.21 -27.56 31.93
N SER A 385 -0.70 -26.39 32.37
CA SER A 385 -2.10 -25.98 32.24
C SER A 385 -2.60 -25.99 30.79
N ILE A 386 -1.75 -25.57 29.85
CA ILE A 386 -2.07 -25.50 28.41
C ILE A 386 -1.95 -26.88 27.77
N ARG A 387 -0.91 -27.65 28.12
CA ARG A 387 -0.71 -29.01 27.63
C ARG A 387 -1.85 -29.95 28.01
N LYS A 388 -2.40 -29.81 29.23
CA LYS A 388 -3.54 -30.61 29.70
C LYS A 388 -4.80 -30.45 28.83
N ARG A 389 -4.98 -29.30 28.16
CA ARG A 389 -6.19 -29.00 27.35
C ARG A 389 -6.07 -29.30 25.87
N ASP A 390 -4.85 -29.59 25.39
CA ASP A 390 -4.53 -30.03 24.04
C ASP A 390 -5.25 -29.24 22.93
N TYR A 391 -5.05 -27.92 22.92
CA TYR A 391 -5.68 -27.03 21.93
C TYR A 391 -5.26 -27.35 20.49
N PHE A 392 -4.08 -27.95 20.31
CA PHE A 392 -3.58 -28.35 18.99
C PHE A 392 -4.45 -29.47 18.40
N ASN A 393 -4.69 -30.56 19.14
CA ASN A 393 -5.56 -31.63 18.65
C ASN A 393 -7.01 -31.17 18.46
N LYS A 394 -7.53 -30.28 19.32
CA LYS A 394 -8.85 -29.67 19.12
C LYS A 394 -8.94 -28.87 17.83
N ALA A 395 -7.92 -28.06 17.52
CA ALA A 395 -7.86 -27.31 16.26
C ALA A 395 -7.75 -28.25 15.06
N LEU A 396 -6.94 -29.31 15.16
CA LEU A 396 -6.75 -30.30 14.11
C LEU A 396 -8.07 -30.97 13.71
N ILE A 397 -8.85 -31.40 14.70
CA ILE A 397 -10.19 -31.95 14.48
C ILE A 397 -11.11 -30.89 13.86
N GLN A 398 -11.10 -29.67 14.38
CA GLN A 398 -12.01 -28.62 13.95
C GLN A 398 -11.76 -28.16 12.50
N TYR A 399 -10.51 -27.98 12.09
CA TYR A 399 -10.15 -27.34 10.82
C TYR A 399 -9.73 -28.32 9.73
N LEU A 400 -9.03 -29.41 10.06
CA LEU A 400 -8.63 -30.40 9.04
C LEU A 400 -9.65 -31.53 8.92
N ALA A 401 -10.30 -31.90 10.02
CA ALA A 401 -11.27 -33.00 10.04
C ALA A 401 -12.75 -32.56 10.00
N ASN A 402 -13.04 -31.27 9.76
CA ASN A 402 -14.39 -30.70 9.76
C ASN A 402 -15.22 -31.02 11.02
N GLY A 403 -14.56 -31.23 12.16
CA GLY A 403 -15.20 -31.58 13.43
C GLY A 403 -15.40 -33.07 13.66
N ASP A 404 -15.05 -33.96 12.71
CA ASP A 404 -15.18 -35.40 12.86
C ASP A 404 -13.85 -36.05 13.28
N PRO A 405 -13.69 -36.50 14.54
CA PRO A 405 -12.46 -37.15 15.00
C PRO A 405 -12.19 -38.49 14.31
N SER A 406 -13.19 -39.10 13.66
CA SER A 406 -13.05 -40.37 12.96
C SER A 406 -12.14 -40.29 11.73
N VAL A 407 -11.93 -39.08 11.20
CA VAL A 407 -11.10 -38.82 10.00
C VAL A 407 -9.60 -38.85 10.32
N LEU A 408 -9.23 -38.69 11.60
CA LEU A 408 -7.83 -38.67 12.02
C LEU A 408 -7.08 -39.97 11.70
N GLY A 409 -7.79 -41.09 11.59
CA GLY A 409 -7.18 -42.41 11.53
C GLY A 409 -6.61 -42.82 12.88
N LYS A 410 -6.31 -44.10 13.02
CA LYS A 410 -5.66 -44.65 14.22
C LYS A 410 -4.15 -44.58 14.14
#